data_AF-V6LTL2-F1
#
_entry.id   AF-V6LTL2-F1
#
_cell.length_a   1.000
_cell.length_b   1.000
_cell.length_c   1.000
_cell.angle_alpha   90.00
_cell.angle_beta   90.00
_cell.angle_gamma   90.00
#
_symmetry.space_group_name_H-M   'P 1'
#
loop_
_entity.id
_entity.type
_entity.pdbx_description
1 polymer ?
#
loop_
_entity_poly.entity_id
_entity_poly.type
_entity_poly.pdbx_seq_one_letter_code
_entity_poly.pdbx_strand_id
1 'polypeptide(L)'
;MSGFQCPTNPCPAGTVCPTRDSLNPEICQSCRQYNCDKCSISNMDTCQQCSSGYYKSGDNCRVCKTGCKTCANDIDCTSCSAGYHFTGISCIRCSSHCEDCFDSVKCSVCATGYFHNDQFMCSACSSGCSKCSDARTCSECQAGYVLGGSACVACPSNCLTCSSAGVCAKCQAAFVLKDTMLGLPQQLRGLL
;
A
#
# COMPACT_ATOMS: atom_id res chain seq x y z
N MET A 1 29.82 6.62 -13.40
CA MET A 1 28.74 6.75 -12.40
C MET A 1 28.97 8.06 -11.68
N SER A 2 28.14 9.06 -11.94
CA SER A 2 28.30 10.41 -11.42
C SER A 2 28.04 10.40 -9.91
N GLY A 3 29.05 10.67 -9.10
CA GLY A 3 28.88 10.86 -7.66
C GLY A 3 28.05 12.11 -7.36
N PHE A 4 27.33 12.10 -6.23
CA PHE A 4 26.60 13.28 -5.77
C PHE A 4 27.61 14.32 -5.26
N GLN A 5 27.83 15.40 -6.02
CA GLN A 5 28.71 16.50 -5.63
C GLN A 5 27.99 17.45 -4.67
N CYS A 6 28.66 17.79 -3.58
CA CYS A 6 28.21 18.68 -2.51
C CYS A 6 29.29 19.77 -2.30
N PRO A 7 29.01 20.90 -1.61
CA PRO A 7 27.83 21.21 -0.80
C PRO A 7 26.66 21.83 -1.58
N THR A 8 26.82 22.13 -2.87
CA THR A 8 25.76 22.76 -3.70
C THR A 8 24.52 21.88 -3.86
N ASN A 9 24.68 20.56 -3.87
CA ASN A 9 23.57 19.61 -3.77
C ASN A 9 23.61 18.85 -2.44
N PRO A 10 22.45 18.62 -1.80
CA PRO A 10 22.38 17.84 -0.59
C PRO A 10 22.76 16.38 -0.87
N CYS A 11 23.55 15.82 0.03
CA CYS A 11 23.91 14.41 -0.02
C CYS A 11 22.68 13.50 0.24
N PRO A 12 22.55 12.36 -0.46
CA PRO A 12 21.49 11.40 -0.19
C PRO A 12 21.63 10.78 1.20
N ALA A 13 20.53 10.20 1.71
CA ALA A 13 20.55 9.48 2.99
C ALA A 13 21.62 8.38 3.00
N GLY A 14 22.33 8.25 4.11
CA GLY A 14 23.46 7.33 4.26
C GLY A 14 24.79 7.91 3.82
N THR A 15 24.85 9.20 3.46
CA THR A 15 26.09 9.86 3.05
C THR A 15 26.27 11.22 3.72
N VAL A 16 27.51 11.69 3.80
CA VAL A 16 27.91 12.97 4.38
C VAL A 16 28.78 13.75 3.40
N CYS A 17 28.62 15.07 3.38
CA CYS A 17 29.50 15.94 2.60
C CYS A 17 30.81 16.15 3.35
N PRO A 18 31.97 15.76 2.78
CA PRO A 18 33.26 15.88 3.46
C PRO A 18 33.75 17.34 3.60
N THR A 19 33.20 18.25 2.79
CA THR A 19 33.57 19.67 2.77
C THR A 19 32.34 20.56 2.97
N ARG A 20 32.56 21.78 3.47
CA ARG A 20 31.55 22.86 3.47
C ARG A 20 31.93 24.00 2.53
N ASP A 21 33.04 23.86 1.82
CA ASP A 21 33.58 24.87 0.92
C ASP A 21 32.92 24.76 -0.45
N SER A 22 32.14 25.79 -0.80
CA SER A 22 31.48 25.88 -2.11
C SER A 22 32.44 26.10 -3.28
N LEU A 23 33.68 26.54 -3.01
CA LEU A 23 34.72 26.72 -4.03
C LEU A 23 35.44 25.40 -4.36
N ASN A 24 35.39 24.43 -3.44
CA ASN A 24 36.02 23.12 -3.57
C ASN A 24 34.99 22.00 -3.34
N PRO A 25 34.12 21.71 -4.32
CA PRO A 25 33.10 20.70 -4.18
C PRO A 25 33.70 19.29 -4.15
N GLU A 26 33.12 18.42 -3.34
CA GLU A 26 33.53 17.04 -3.19
C GLU A 26 32.36 16.07 -3.37
N ILE A 27 32.67 14.79 -3.58
CA ILE A 27 31.67 13.74 -3.70
C ILE A 27 31.23 13.31 -2.30
N CYS A 28 29.91 13.19 -2.08
CA CYS A 28 29.34 12.66 -0.85
C CYS A 28 29.92 11.29 -0.53
N GLN A 29 30.32 11.10 0.73
CA GLN A 29 30.93 9.85 1.18
C GLN A 29 29.96 9.07 2.07
N SER A 30 29.98 7.74 1.96
CA SER A 30 29.10 6.86 2.72
C SER A 30 29.41 6.85 4.21
N CYS A 31 28.36 6.86 5.02
CA CYS A 31 28.49 6.59 6.45
C CYS A 31 28.88 5.13 6.67
N ARG A 32 29.70 4.88 7.70
CA ARG A 32 30.18 3.54 8.05
C ARG A 32 29.27 2.83 9.04
N GLN A 33 28.55 3.61 9.85
CA GLN A 33 27.53 3.09 10.76
C GLN A 33 26.28 2.62 10.00
N TYR A 34 25.85 1.40 10.27
CA TYR A 34 24.61 0.84 9.73
C TYR A 34 23.38 1.61 10.21
N ASN A 35 22.38 1.73 9.32
CA ASN A 35 21.10 2.40 9.57
C ASN A 35 21.24 3.87 9.98
N CYS A 36 22.26 4.53 9.44
CA CYS A 36 22.53 5.94 9.64
C CYS A 36 22.19 6.74 8.39
N ASP A 37 21.33 7.75 8.50
CA ASP A 37 21.02 8.67 7.40
C ASP A 37 22.05 9.79 7.28
N LYS A 38 22.62 10.24 8.41
CA LYS A 38 23.66 11.27 8.44
C LYS A 38 24.68 10.98 9.54
N CYS A 39 25.96 10.93 9.18
CA CYS A 39 27.09 10.74 10.10
C CYS A 39 27.91 12.03 10.26
N SER A 40 28.82 12.05 11.23
CA SER A 40 29.75 13.17 11.42
C SER A 40 30.79 13.24 10.30
N ILE A 41 31.15 14.46 9.90
CA ILE A 41 32.23 14.70 8.93
C ILE A 41 33.60 14.28 9.52
N SER A 42 33.79 14.48 10.83
CA SER A 42 35.04 14.14 11.52
C SER A 42 35.20 12.65 11.83
N ASN A 43 34.09 11.91 11.89
CA ASN A 43 34.07 10.48 12.14
C ASN A 43 32.80 9.86 11.54
N MET A 44 32.99 9.09 10.45
CA MET A 44 31.90 8.47 9.69
C MET A 44 31.24 7.29 10.42
N ASP A 45 31.82 6.84 11.54
CA ASP A 45 31.23 5.85 12.45
C ASP A 45 30.26 6.52 13.46
N THR A 46 30.35 7.83 13.67
CA THR A 46 29.46 8.55 14.59
C THR A 46 28.18 8.97 13.88
N CYS A 47 27.07 8.28 14.15
CA CYS A 47 25.79 8.65 13.57
C CYS A 47 25.14 9.87 14.26
N GLN A 48 24.72 10.84 13.46
CA GLN A 48 24.01 12.04 13.91
C GLN A 48 22.50 11.90 13.74
N GLN A 49 22.08 11.22 12.67
CA GLN A 49 20.67 10.96 12.38
C GLN A 49 20.51 9.52 11.90
N CYS A 50 19.76 8.72 12.64
CA CYS A 50 19.44 7.35 12.26
C CYS A 50 18.36 7.30 11.19
N SER A 51 18.37 6.24 10.40
CA SER A 51 17.34 5.93 9.41
C SER A 51 15.97 5.73 10.07
N SER A 52 14.90 6.00 9.32
CA SER A 52 13.54 5.71 9.76
C SER A 52 13.41 4.27 10.27
N GLY A 53 12.76 4.08 11.42
CA GLY A 53 12.68 2.79 12.12
C GLY A 53 13.83 2.54 13.11
N TYR A 54 14.76 3.48 13.28
CA TYR A 54 15.85 3.40 14.24
C TYR A 54 15.96 4.68 15.09
N TYR A 55 16.42 4.53 16.33
CA TYR A 55 16.73 5.62 17.25
C TYR A 55 18.20 5.62 17.63
N LYS A 56 18.70 6.79 18.04
CA LYS A 56 20.09 6.98 18.44
C LYS A 56 20.32 6.47 19.87
N SER A 57 21.28 5.58 20.04
CA SER A 57 21.72 5.06 21.33
C SER A 57 23.26 5.11 21.39
N GLY A 58 23.78 6.21 21.97
CA GLY A 58 25.19 6.57 21.84
C GLY A 58 25.53 6.92 20.38
N ASP A 59 26.58 6.29 19.84
CA ASP A 59 26.97 6.44 18.42
C ASP A 59 26.23 5.48 17.48
N ASN A 60 25.46 4.54 18.04
CA ASN A 60 24.78 3.49 17.29
C ASN A 60 23.31 3.82 17.02
N CYS A 61 22.77 3.22 15.96
CA CYS A 61 21.35 3.24 15.64
C CYS A 61 20.71 1.90 16.01
N ARG A 62 19.77 1.93 16.97
CA ARG A 62 19.03 0.75 17.43
C ARG A 62 17.63 0.75 16.86
N VAL A 63 17.09 -0.43 16.57
CA VAL A 63 15.77 -0.57 15.96
C VAL A 63 14.68 -0.12 16.93
N CYS A 64 13.67 0.56 16.40
CA CYS A 64 12.46 0.88 17.15
C CYS A 64 11.68 -0.39 17.53
N LYS A 65 10.85 -0.28 18.56
CA LYS A 65 9.87 -1.33 18.89
C LYS A 65 8.98 -1.65 17.69
N THR A 66 8.60 -2.91 17.56
CA THR A 66 7.70 -3.40 16.49
C THR A 66 6.43 -2.55 16.40
N GLY A 67 6.07 -2.17 15.17
CA GLY A 67 4.91 -1.33 14.88
C GLY A 67 5.21 0.17 14.84
N CYS A 68 6.37 0.60 15.33
CA CYS A 68 6.76 2.00 15.32
C CYS A 68 7.56 2.35 14.07
N LYS A 69 7.12 3.41 13.38
CA LYS A 69 7.81 3.94 12.20
C LYS A 69 8.97 4.83 12.61
N THR A 70 8.79 5.61 13.68
CA THR A 70 9.84 6.39 14.33
C THR A 70 9.69 6.30 15.85
N CYS A 71 10.78 6.42 16.58
CA CYS A 71 10.81 6.35 18.03
C CYS A 71 11.91 7.24 18.61
N ALA A 72 11.73 7.67 19.86
CA ALA A 72 12.73 8.41 20.62
C ALA A 72 13.71 7.45 21.33
N ASN A 73 13.22 6.29 21.75
CA ASN A 73 13.99 5.20 22.37
C ASN A 73 13.34 3.83 22.10
N ASP A 74 13.72 2.79 22.83
CA ASP A 74 13.20 1.41 22.68
C ASP A 74 11.73 1.25 23.12
N ILE A 75 11.16 2.24 23.80
CA ILE A 75 9.80 2.21 24.34
C ILE A 75 8.92 3.28 23.67
N ASP A 76 9.44 4.49 23.53
CA ASP A 76 8.69 5.69 23.17
C ASP A 76 8.63 5.86 21.65
N CYS A 77 7.49 5.51 21.09
CA CYS A 77 7.21 5.71 19.67
C CYS A 77 6.74 7.13 19.41
N THR A 78 7.17 7.70 18.29
CA THR A 78 6.78 9.06 17.86
C THR A 78 5.90 9.03 16.62
N SER A 79 5.89 7.91 15.89
CA SER A 79 4.90 7.62 14.85
C SER A 79 4.77 6.12 14.61
N CYS A 80 3.65 5.70 14.03
CA CYS A 80 3.34 4.30 13.77
C CYS A 80 3.48 3.92 12.30
N SER A 81 3.82 2.66 12.07
CA SER A 81 3.77 2.05 10.74
C SER A 81 2.32 1.87 10.29
N ALA A 82 2.09 1.69 8.99
CA ALA A 82 0.74 1.41 8.47
C ALA A 82 0.12 0.17 9.16
N GLY A 83 -1.18 0.22 9.45
CA GLY A 83 -1.90 -0.81 10.21
C GLY A 83 -1.67 -0.76 11.73
N TYR A 84 -1.11 0.32 12.26
CA TYR A 84 -0.96 0.56 13.69
C TYR A 84 -1.49 1.93 14.10
N HIS A 85 -2.15 1.98 15.26
CA HIS A 85 -2.67 3.21 15.86
C HIS A 85 -1.74 3.73 16.97
N PHE A 86 -1.58 5.06 17.02
CA PHE A 86 -0.71 5.72 17.98
C PHE A 86 -1.44 6.05 19.29
N THR A 87 -0.99 5.48 20.39
CA THR A 87 -1.58 5.64 21.73
C THR A 87 -0.98 6.80 22.54
N GLY A 88 -0.13 7.62 21.92
CA GLY A 88 0.61 8.71 22.59
C GLY A 88 2.04 8.33 23.02
N ILE A 89 2.28 7.05 23.29
CA ILE A 89 3.63 6.53 23.62
C ILE A 89 3.99 5.27 22.85
N SER A 90 3.00 4.51 22.40
CA SER A 90 3.22 3.22 21.74
C SER A 90 2.30 3.04 20.54
N CYS A 91 2.65 2.09 19.68
CA CYS A 91 1.85 1.70 18.53
C CYS A 91 1.15 0.38 18.81
N ILE A 92 -0.17 0.36 18.72
CA ILE A 92 -0.98 -0.85 18.82
C ILE A 92 -1.39 -1.29 17.44
N ARG A 93 -1.40 -2.60 17.19
CA ARG A 93 -1.79 -3.14 15.89
C ARG A 93 -3.30 -3.03 15.73
N CYS A 94 -3.75 -2.57 14.57
CA CYS A 94 -5.16 -2.63 14.21
C CYS A 94 -5.64 -4.08 14.07
N SER A 95 -6.95 -4.27 14.24
CA SER A 95 -7.60 -5.57 14.03
C SER A 95 -7.46 -6.04 12.57
N SER A 96 -7.69 -7.32 12.33
CA SER A 96 -7.61 -7.88 10.97
C SER A 96 -8.52 -7.15 9.99
N HIS A 97 -8.03 -6.89 8.78
CA HIS A 97 -8.77 -6.21 7.70
C HIS A 97 -9.14 -4.75 8.00
N CYS A 98 -8.41 -4.14 8.94
CA CYS A 98 -8.52 -2.74 9.29
C CYS A 98 -7.24 -2.02 8.85
N GLU A 99 -7.36 -1.03 7.96
CA GLU A 99 -6.25 -0.23 7.45
C GLU A 99 -5.83 0.85 8.45
N ASP A 100 -6.82 1.45 9.13
CA ASP A 100 -6.63 2.43 10.19
C ASP A 100 -7.69 2.22 11.27
N CYS A 101 -7.32 2.44 12.53
CA CYS A 101 -8.14 2.11 13.70
C CYS A 101 -8.13 3.21 14.75
N PHE A 102 -9.16 3.24 15.59
CA PHE A 102 -9.21 4.08 16.79
C PHE A 102 -8.56 3.41 17.99
N ASP A 103 -8.63 2.09 18.05
CA ASP A 103 -7.99 1.26 19.07
C ASP A 103 -7.69 -0.14 18.48
N SER A 104 -7.29 -1.11 19.32
CA SER A 104 -6.94 -2.46 18.84
C SER A 104 -8.14 -3.28 18.32
N VAL A 105 -9.37 -2.78 18.51
CA VAL A 105 -10.62 -3.46 18.17
C VAL A 105 -11.41 -2.65 17.14
N LYS A 106 -11.64 -1.36 17.41
CA LYS A 106 -12.47 -0.47 16.59
C LYS A 106 -11.70 0.09 15.41
N CYS A 107 -12.23 -0.14 14.21
CA CYS A 107 -11.68 0.32 12.96
C CYS A 107 -12.25 1.68 12.55
N SER A 108 -11.40 2.54 11.99
CA SER A 108 -11.80 3.78 11.34
C SER A 108 -11.93 3.61 9.83
N VAL A 109 -11.09 2.74 9.23
CA VAL A 109 -11.09 2.45 7.79
C VAL A 109 -10.89 0.95 7.55
N CYS A 110 -11.92 0.28 7.06
CA CYS A 110 -11.82 -1.11 6.62
C CYS A 110 -11.06 -1.25 5.30
N ALA A 111 -10.37 -2.38 5.15
CA ALA A 111 -9.75 -2.79 3.90
C ALA A 111 -10.80 -3.00 2.79
N THR A 112 -10.36 -2.96 1.54
CA THR A 112 -11.23 -3.24 0.38
C THR A 112 -11.85 -4.63 0.50
N GLY A 113 -13.16 -4.75 0.24
CA GLY A 113 -13.93 -5.99 0.44
C GLY A 113 -14.45 -6.19 1.88
N TYR A 114 -14.34 -5.18 2.74
CA TYR A 114 -14.86 -5.20 4.11
C TYR A 114 -15.68 -3.94 4.40
N PHE A 115 -16.64 -4.04 5.33
CA PHE A 115 -17.49 -2.95 5.80
C PHE A 115 -17.51 -2.89 7.33
N HIS A 116 -17.85 -1.73 7.90
CA HIS A 116 -18.05 -1.60 9.34
C HIS A 116 -19.35 -2.26 9.78
N ASN A 117 -19.27 -3.16 10.75
CA ASN A 117 -20.45 -3.65 11.48
C ASN A 117 -20.89 -2.66 12.57
N ASP A 118 -21.96 -2.99 13.30
CA ASP A 118 -22.51 -2.16 14.39
C ASP A 118 -21.52 -1.87 15.54
N GLN A 119 -20.41 -2.62 15.61
CA GLN A 119 -19.36 -2.49 16.63
C GLN A 119 -18.13 -1.75 16.10
N PHE A 120 -18.19 -1.17 14.90
CA PHE A 120 -17.06 -0.57 14.18
C PHE A 120 -15.92 -1.56 13.89
N MET A 121 -16.23 -2.85 13.78
CA MET A 121 -15.29 -3.87 13.33
C MET A 121 -15.48 -4.16 11.84
N CYS A 122 -14.42 -4.60 11.17
CA CYS A 122 -14.47 -4.92 9.75
C CYS A 122 -14.99 -6.33 9.50
N SER A 123 -16.15 -6.41 8.87
CA SER A 123 -16.78 -7.65 8.41
C SER A 123 -16.65 -7.78 6.91
N ALA A 124 -16.48 -9.01 6.41
CA ALA A 124 -16.32 -9.25 4.98
C ALA A 124 -17.60 -8.93 4.20
N CYS A 125 -17.43 -8.34 3.02
CA CYS A 125 -18.47 -8.22 2.02
C CYS A 125 -18.82 -9.60 1.42
N SER A 126 -19.92 -9.66 0.66
CA SER A 126 -20.23 -10.82 -0.17
C SER A 126 -19.14 -11.10 -1.21
N SER A 127 -19.04 -12.36 -1.65
CA SER A 127 -18.00 -12.80 -2.60
C SER A 127 -18.00 -11.94 -3.87
N GLY A 128 -16.82 -11.54 -4.32
CA GLY A 128 -16.66 -10.71 -5.53
C GLY A 128 -16.98 -9.23 -5.33
N CYS A 129 -17.32 -8.79 -4.13
CA CYS A 129 -17.63 -7.40 -3.80
C CYS A 129 -16.39 -6.67 -3.27
N SER A 130 -16.10 -5.48 -3.81
CA SER A 130 -15.01 -4.61 -3.35
C SER A 130 -15.48 -3.52 -2.39
N LYS A 131 -16.73 -3.06 -2.50
CA LYS A 131 -17.36 -2.15 -1.54
C LYS A 131 -18.80 -2.55 -1.26
N CYS A 132 -19.16 -2.65 0.01
CA CYS A 132 -20.51 -2.98 0.47
C CYS A 132 -20.91 -2.12 1.67
N SER A 133 -22.22 -1.94 1.88
CA SER A 133 -22.76 -1.30 3.11
C SER A 133 -23.04 -2.32 4.21
N ASP A 134 -23.26 -3.57 3.83
CA ASP A 134 -23.47 -4.71 4.72
C ASP A 134 -23.08 -6.01 4.00
N ALA A 135 -23.23 -7.15 4.69
CA ALA A 135 -22.84 -8.47 4.16
C ALA A 135 -23.57 -8.91 2.87
N ARG A 136 -24.65 -8.23 2.48
CA ARG A 136 -25.52 -8.57 1.34
C ARG A 136 -25.65 -7.44 0.32
N THR A 137 -25.36 -6.21 0.69
CA THR A 137 -25.54 -5.03 -0.17
C THR A 137 -24.21 -4.53 -0.71
N CYS A 138 -23.87 -4.99 -1.91
CA CYS A 138 -22.70 -4.56 -2.64
C CYS A 138 -22.99 -3.36 -3.54
N SER A 139 -22.06 -2.41 -3.59
CA SER A 139 -22.12 -1.22 -4.47
C SER A 139 -21.03 -1.21 -5.53
N GLU A 140 -19.89 -1.87 -5.30
CA GLU A 140 -18.82 -2.01 -6.27
C GLU A 140 -18.27 -3.44 -6.29
N CYS A 141 -18.06 -3.97 -7.49
CA CYS A 141 -17.54 -5.31 -7.69
C CYS A 141 -16.03 -5.33 -7.92
N GLN A 142 -15.41 -6.43 -7.52
CA GLN A 142 -14.03 -6.74 -7.86
C GLN A 142 -13.87 -6.98 -9.37
N ALA A 143 -12.64 -6.90 -9.88
CA ALA A 143 -12.36 -7.21 -11.28
C ALA A 143 -12.82 -8.65 -11.62
N GLY A 144 -13.45 -8.81 -12.78
CA GLY A 144 -14.06 -10.09 -13.19
C GLY A 144 -15.47 -10.34 -12.66
N TYR A 145 -16.09 -9.37 -11.99
CA TYR A 145 -17.48 -9.40 -11.55
C TYR A 145 -18.25 -8.17 -12.06
N VAL A 146 -19.57 -8.31 -12.17
CA VAL A 146 -20.49 -7.22 -12.53
C VAL A 146 -21.62 -7.13 -11.51
N LEU A 147 -22.11 -5.92 -11.26
CA LEU A 147 -23.18 -5.66 -10.31
C LEU A 147 -24.52 -6.13 -10.90
N GLY A 148 -25.11 -7.16 -10.28
CA GLY A 148 -26.44 -7.67 -10.56
C GLY A 148 -27.37 -7.36 -9.40
N GLY A 149 -28.02 -6.20 -9.42
CA GLY A 149 -28.79 -5.71 -8.27
C GLY A 149 -27.87 -5.29 -7.14
N SER A 150 -27.96 -5.95 -5.98
CA SER A 150 -27.11 -5.68 -4.80
C SER A 150 -25.97 -6.69 -4.64
N ALA A 151 -25.77 -7.59 -5.60
CA ALA A 151 -24.75 -8.65 -5.52
C ALA A 151 -23.82 -8.61 -6.73
N CYS A 152 -22.59 -9.04 -6.52
CA CYS A 152 -21.63 -9.20 -7.61
C CYS A 152 -21.76 -10.60 -8.19
N VAL A 153 -21.95 -10.65 -9.50
CA VAL A 153 -22.02 -11.90 -10.26
C VAL A 153 -20.76 -12.02 -11.09
N ALA A 154 -20.13 -13.20 -11.05
CA ALA A 154 -18.91 -13.45 -11.81
C ALA A 154 -19.20 -13.32 -13.31
N CYS A 155 -18.25 -12.73 -14.04
CA CYS A 155 -18.29 -12.72 -15.48
C CYS A 155 -18.18 -14.14 -16.06
N PRO A 156 -18.70 -14.39 -17.27
CA PRO A 156 -18.52 -15.66 -17.95
C PRO A 156 -17.05 -16.05 -18.05
N SER A 157 -16.77 -17.35 -18.11
CA SER A 157 -15.41 -17.87 -18.36
C SER A 157 -14.78 -17.20 -19.58
N ASN A 158 -13.47 -16.94 -19.52
CA ASN A 158 -12.70 -16.27 -20.57
C ASN A 158 -13.04 -14.79 -20.80
N CYS A 159 -13.83 -14.21 -19.90
CA CYS A 159 -14.18 -12.79 -19.93
C CYS A 159 -13.38 -12.00 -18.87
N LEU A 160 -12.75 -10.92 -19.29
CA LEU A 160 -12.03 -9.99 -18.41
C LEU A 160 -13.00 -8.99 -17.75
N THR A 161 -13.93 -8.43 -18.53
CA THR A 161 -15.00 -7.57 -18.03
C THR A 161 -16.31 -7.90 -18.75
N CYS A 162 -17.44 -7.86 -18.05
CA CYS A 162 -18.76 -8.17 -18.58
C CYS A 162 -19.74 -7.02 -18.32
N SER A 163 -20.69 -6.80 -19.23
CA SER A 163 -21.74 -5.79 -19.08
C SER A 163 -22.94 -6.31 -18.28
N SER A 164 -23.09 -7.63 -18.21
CA SER A 164 -24.01 -8.34 -17.33
C SER A 164 -23.49 -9.76 -17.07
N ALA A 165 -24.10 -10.50 -16.15
CA ALA A 165 -23.66 -11.84 -15.76
C ALA A 165 -23.48 -12.82 -16.94
N GLY A 166 -24.16 -12.60 -18.07
CA GLY A 166 -24.07 -13.44 -19.27
C GLY A 166 -23.42 -12.79 -20.49
N VAL A 167 -23.08 -11.51 -20.45
CA VAL A 167 -22.63 -10.76 -21.64
C VAL A 167 -21.22 -10.25 -21.44
N CYS A 168 -20.28 -10.85 -22.18
CA CYS A 168 -18.89 -10.42 -22.14
C CYS A 168 -18.70 -9.09 -22.87
N ALA A 169 -18.02 -8.13 -22.22
CA ALA A 169 -17.70 -6.83 -22.79
C ALA A 169 -16.24 -6.77 -23.26
N LYS A 170 -15.33 -7.47 -22.57
CA LYS A 170 -13.93 -7.62 -22.96
C LYS A 170 -13.44 -9.01 -22.62
N CYS A 171 -12.89 -9.69 -23.62
CA CYS A 171 -12.30 -11.01 -23.46
C CYS A 171 -10.94 -10.97 -22.75
N GLN A 172 -10.57 -12.08 -22.11
CA GLN A 172 -9.18 -12.34 -21.70
C GLN A 172 -8.28 -12.47 -22.92
N ALA A 173 -6.95 -12.34 -22.72
CA ALA A 173 -5.99 -12.58 -23.79
C ALA A 173 -6.19 -13.98 -24.39
N ALA A 174 -6.19 -14.07 -25.73
CA ALA A 174 -6.50 -15.26 -26.55
C ALA A 174 -7.98 -15.55 -26.87
N PHE A 175 -8.93 -14.71 -26.45
CA PHE A 175 -10.36 -14.87 -26.79
C PHE A 175 -10.91 -13.63 -27.52
N VAL A 176 -11.94 -13.84 -28.34
CA VAL A 176 -12.62 -12.77 -29.11
C VAL A 176 -14.13 -12.85 -28.92
N LEU A 177 -14.79 -11.68 -28.92
CA LEU A 177 -16.26 -11.61 -28.92
C LEU A 177 -16.79 -12.11 -30.26
N LYS A 178 -17.79 -13.00 -30.23
CA LYS A 178 -18.49 -13.44 -31.43
C LYS A 178 -19.76 -12.62 -31.56
N ASP A 179 -19.76 -11.65 -32.48
CA ASP A 179 -20.90 -10.78 -32.75
C ASP A 179 -22.07 -11.59 -33.33
N THR A 180 -23.22 -11.61 -32.67
CA THR A 180 -24.46 -12.18 -33.22
C THR A 180 -25.56 -11.13 -33.19
N MET A 181 -25.43 -10.06 -33.99
CA MET A 181 -26.56 -9.20 -34.41
C MET A 181 -26.24 -8.46 -35.74
N LEU A 182 -26.47 -9.13 -36.87
CA LEU A 182 -27.09 -8.48 -38.04
C LEU A 182 -28.52 -9.04 -38.11
N GLY A 183 -29.50 -8.13 -38.15
CA GLY A 183 -30.92 -8.40 -37.87
C GLY A 183 -31.62 -9.46 -38.73
N LEU A 184 -32.68 -10.03 -38.15
CA LEU A 184 -33.74 -10.81 -38.82
C LEU A 184 -34.48 -9.97 -39.88
N PRO A 185 -35.27 -10.53 -40.84
CA PRO A 185 -35.52 -11.94 -41.18
C PRO A 185 -35.53 -12.22 -42.71
N GLN A 186 -34.91 -13.29 -43.23
CA GLN A 186 -35.38 -13.93 -44.49
C GLN A 186 -35.09 -15.44 -44.52
N GLN A 187 -35.97 -16.11 -45.25
CA GLN A 187 -36.26 -17.53 -45.32
C GLN A 187 -35.12 -18.47 -45.74
N LEU A 188 -35.41 -19.76 -45.53
CA LEU A 188 -35.02 -20.95 -46.30
C LEU A 188 -33.85 -21.80 -45.78
N ARG A 189 -34.26 -23.03 -45.38
CA ARG A 189 -33.68 -24.36 -45.70
C ARG A 189 -32.24 -24.58 -45.20
N GLY A 190 -31.93 -25.58 -44.36
CA GLY A 190 -32.32 -26.99 -44.42
C GLY A 190 -31.08 -27.82 -44.72
N LEU A 191 -30.86 -28.92 -43.97
CA LEU A 191 -29.85 -29.99 -44.15
C LEU A 191 -28.39 -29.51 -43.95
N LEU A 192 -27.52 -30.13 -43.15
CA LEU A 192 -27.40 -31.44 -42.51
C LEU A 192 -26.71 -31.26 -41.15
#